data_AF-A0A832ZE08-F1
#
_entry.id   AF-A0A832ZE08-F1
#
_cell.length_a   1.000
_cell.length_b   1.000
_cell.length_c   1.000
_cell.angle_alpha   90.00
_cell.angle_beta   90.00
_cell.angle_gamma   90.00
#
_symmetry.space_group_name_H-M   'P 1'
#
loop_
_entity.id
_entity.type
_entity.pdbx_description
1 polymer ?
#
loop_
_entity_poly.entity_id
_entity_poly.type
_entity_poly.pdbx_seq_one_letter_code
_entity_poly.pdbx_strand_id
1 'polypeptide(L)'
;MIKKVLPLYLFVFALLLAGVIYIHHEHNDSQKESEENILWSDYCDGLVEYQVLNESSLPINGWSEGGGVLLRVENRSVFLKIDEVSSLELSGCSLLNDTLYLKFTCSKEKRAISTSLPGGKETTAYMPVLGRAVVLRIVPKVKASRIVVYLRGDVNCSVKIPWE
;
A
#
# COMPACT_ATOMS: atom_id res chain seq x y z
N MET A 1 52.99 -10.95 10.74
CA MET A 1 51.92 -10.66 11.74
C MET A 1 50.51 -10.55 11.13
N ILE A 2 50.20 -11.18 9.98
CA ILE A 2 48.90 -11.01 9.29
C ILE A 2 47.88 -12.14 9.60
N LYS A 3 48.36 -13.32 10.04
CA LYS A 3 47.51 -14.52 10.21
C LYS A 3 46.46 -14.44 11.33
N LYS A 4 46.66 -13.61 12.36
CA LYS A 4 45.73 -13.49 13.50
C LYS A 4 44.61 -12.46 13.30
N VAL A 5 44.74 -11.57 12.32
CA VAL A 5 43.77 -10.48 12.08
C VAL A 5 42.70 -10.89 11.06
N LEU A 6 43.05 -11.77 10.12
CA LEU A 6 42.12 -12.34 9.13
C LEU A 6 40.86 -13.00 9.73
N PRO A 7 40.94 -13.85 10.78
CA PRO A 7 39.74 -14.45 11.37
C PRO A 7 38.85 -13.41 12.08
N LEU A 8 39.44 -12.36 12.64
CA LEU A 8 38.69 -11.27 13.28
C LEU A 8 37.89 -10.47 12.24
N TYR A 9 38.51 -10.14 11.10
CA TYR A 9 37.81 -9.45 10.00
C TYR A 9 36.66 -10.29 9.42
N LEU A 10 36.87 -11.60 9.24
CA LEU A 10 35.81 -12.51 8.76
C LEU A 10 34.65 -12.59 9.76
N PHE A 11 34.94 -12.61 11.06
CA PHE A 11 33.92 -12.62 12.10
C PHE A 11 33.09 -11.32 12.13
N VAL A 12 33.76 -10.16 12.06
CA VAL A 12 33.08 -8.86 12.00
C VAL A 12 32.23 -8.73 10.72
N PHE A 13 32.75 -9.20 9.58
CA PHE A 13 32.00 -9.19 8.32
C PHE A 13 30.76 -10.10 8.37
N ALA A 14 30.86 -11.28 8.99
CA ALA A 14 29.72 -12.17 9.20
C ALA A 14 28.65 -11.54 10.11
N LEU A 15 29.06 -10.82 11.16
CA LEU A 15 28.14 -10.09 12.04
C LEU A 15 27.42 -8.95 11.31
N LEU A 16 28.12 -8.21 10.44
CA LEU A 16 27.51 -7.16 9.62
C LEU A 16 26.48 -7.74 8.65
N LEU A 17 26.81 -8.85 7.98
CA LEU A 17 25.87 -9.53 7.09
C LEU A 17 24.63 -10.04 7.85
N ALA A 18 24.83 -10.68 9.01
CA ALA A 18 23.73 -11.15 9.84
C ALA A 18 22.85 -9.99 10.33
N GLY A 19 23.45 -8.86 10.71
CA GLY A 19 22.73 -7.65 11.12
C GLY A 19 21.90 -7.05 9.99
N VAL A 20 22.45 -6.95 8.77
CA VAL A 20 21.72 -6.45 7.60
C VAL A 20 20.56 -7.39 7.24
N ILE A 21 20.79 -8.71 7.26
CA ILE A 21 19.75 -9.71 7.00
C ILE A 21 18.65 -9.63 8.06
N TYR A 22 19.02 -9.48 9.34
CA TYR A 22 18.07 -9.36 10.45
C TYR A 22 17.21 -8.11 10.32
N ILE A 23 17.81 -6.94 10.06
CA ILE A 23 17.08 -5.69 9.83
C ILE A 23 16.15 -5.81 8.61
N HIS A 24 16.61 -6.46 7.53
CA HIS A 24 15.79 -6.67 6.34
C HIS A 24 14.62 -7.63 6.61
N HIS A 25 14.84 -8.70 7.39
CA HIS A 25 13.81 -9.66 7.76
C HIS A 25 12.79 -9.05 8.73
N GLU A 26 13.24 -8.31 9.75
CA GLU A 26 12.37 -7.65 10.73
C GLU A 26 11.53 -6.54 10.07
N HIS A 27 12.10 -5.80 9.12
CA HIS A 27 11.35 -4.82 8.34
C HIS A 27 10.26 -5.47 7.47
N ASN A 28 10.55 -6.65 6.90
CA ASN A 28 9.59 -7.40 6.09
C ASN A 28 8.53 -8.14 6.92
N ASP A 29 8.87 -8.65 8.11
CA ASP A 29 7.93 -9.38 8.98
C ASP A 29 6.98 -8.44 9.72
N SER A 30 7.44 -7.26 10.15
CA SER A 30 6.59 -6.25 10.79
C SER A 30 5.48 -5.74 9.85
N GLN A 31 5.59 -5.98 8.54
CA GLN A 31 4.53 -5.67 7.56
C GLN A 31 3.46 -6.77 7.41
N LYS A 32 3.70 -8.01 7.86
CA LYS A 32 2.75 -9.12 7.72
C LYS A 32 1.97 -9.38 9.01
N GLU A 33 1.09 -8.46 9.39
CA GLU A 33 -0.11 -8.90 10.12
C GLU A 33 -0.93 -9.71 9.11
N SER A 34 -0.99 -11.04 9.31
CA SER A 34 -1.61 -11.95 8.34
C SER A 34 -3.10 -11.64 8.20
N GLU A 35 -3.47 -11.19 7.00
CA GLU A 35 -4.85 -10.92 6.56
C GLU A 35 -5.79 -12.12 6.83
N GLU A 36 -5.25 -13.34 6.91
CA GLU A 36 -5.97 -14.60 7.11
C GLU A 36 -6.72 -14.68 8.45
N ASN A 37 -6.28 -13.93 9.47
CA ASN A 37 -6.90 -13.95 10.79
C ASN A 37 -8.00 -12.90 10.97
N ILE A 38 -8.23 -12.04 9.97
CA ILE A 38 -9.21 -10.96 10.07
C ILE A 38 -10.58 -11.48 9.60
N LEU A 39 -11.58 -11.38 10.47
CA LEU A 39 -12.98 -11.62 10.10
C LEU A 39 -13.52 -10.39 9.36
N TRP A 40 -13.61 -10.52 8.04
CA TRP A 40 -14.09 -9.47 7.14
C TRP A 40 -15.62 -9.40 7.12
N SER A 41 -16.14 -8.17 7.13
CA SER A 41 -17.55 -7.86 6.91
C SER A 41 -17.70 -6.95 5.70
N ASP A 42 -18.75 -7.18 4.90
CA ASP A 42 -19.13 -6.27 3.81
C ASP A 42 -19.96 -5.07 4.31
N TYR A 43 -20.45 -5.14 5.56
CA TYR A 43 -21.24 -4.07 6.18
C TYR A 43 -20.34 -3.07 6.90
N CYS A 44 -19.94 -2.01 6.18
CA CYS A 44 -18.95 -1.05 6.66
C CYS A 44 -19.50 0.31 7.09
N ASP A 45 -20.78 0.58 6.83
CA ASP A 45 -21.41 1.89 7.06
C ASP A 45 -21.31 2.40 8.50
N GLY A 46 -21.25 1.49 9.48
CA GLY A 46 -21.09 1.81 10.89
C GLY A 46 -19.65 2.04 11.34
N LEU A 47 -18.66 1.61 10.55
CA LEU A 47 -17.24 1.69 10.89
C LEU A 47 -16.54 2.86 10.20
N VAL A 48 -16.91 3.16 8.96
CA VAL A 48 -16.18 4.09 8.12
C VAL A 48 -17.10 4.78 7.11
N GLU A 49 -16.76 6.00 6.73
CA GLU A 49 -17.20 6.62 5.47
C GLU A 49 -15.97 6.78 4.57
N TYR A 50 -16.11 6.50 3.28
CA TYR A 50 -15.03 6.69 2.32
C TYR A 50 -15.52 7.39 1.06
N GLN A 51 -14.61 8.11 0.41
CA GLN A 51 -14.88 8.81 -0.84
C GLN A 51 -13.66 8.70 -1.76
N VAL A 52 -13.91 8.43 -3.03
CA VAL A 52 -12.90 8.42 -4.09
C VAL A 52 -12.90 9.79 -4.76
N LEU A 53 -11.78 10.51 -4.64
CA LEU A 53 -11.61 11.87 -5.14
C LEU A 53 -10.66 11.88 -6.34
N ASN A 54 -10.91 12.80 -7.27
CA ASN A 54 -9.96 13.14 -8.33
C ASN A 54 -8.83 14.00 -7.75
N GLU A 55 -7.59 13.70 -8.14
CA GLU A 55 -6.36 14.35 -7.65
C GLU A 55 -6.39 15.89 -7.76
N SER A 56 -7.04 16.42 -8.80
CA SER A 56 -7.14 17.85 -9.09
C SER A 56 -7.86 18.68 -8.00
N SER A 57 -8.46 18.04 -7.00
CA SER A 57 -9.19 18.70 -5.91
C SER A 57 -8.40 18.88 -4.62
N LEU A 58 -7.13 18.43 -4.54
CA LEU A 58 -6.40 18.33 -3.28
C LEU A 58 -5.12 19.18 -3.21
N PRO A 59 -4.71 19.62 -1.99
CA PRO A 59 -3.53 20.47 -1.83
C PRO A 59 -2.23 19.71 -2.09
N ILE A 60 -1.26 20.40 -2.69
CA ILE A 60 0.04 19.84 -3.12
C ILE A 60 0.95 19.48 -1.92
N ASN A 61 0.76 20.13 -0.77
CA ASN A 61 1.66 20.02 0.38
C ASN A 61 1.10 19.13 1.50
N GLY A 62 1.98 18.60 2.35
CA GLY A 62 1.60 17.86 3.56
C GLY A 62 1.42 16.34 3.36
N TRP A 63 2.01 15.79 2.30
CA TRP A 63 2.03 14.36 2.04
C TRP A 63 3.29 13.71 2.62
N SER A 64 3.13 12.53 3.19
CA SER A 64 4.22 11.66 3.65
C SER A 64 4.12 10.31 2.95
N GLU A 65 5.25 9.69 2.63
CA GLU A 65 5.24 8.34 2.05
C GLU A 65 5.09 7.29 3.16
N GLY A 66 4.19 6.31 2.96
CA GLY A 66 3.97 5.22 3.89
C GLY A 66 3.39 4.00 3.18
N GLY A 67 4.05 2.84 3.31
CA GLY A 67 3.58 1.60 2.67
C GLY A 67 3.51 1.65 1.13
N GLY A 68 4.34 2.49 0.51
CA GLY A 68 4.36 2.68 -0.95
C GLY A 68 3.25 3.56 -1.51
N VAL A 69 2.51 4.27 -0.65
CA VAL A 69 1.52 5.29 -1.06
C VAL A 69 1.79 6.61 -0.38
N LEU A 70 1.26 7.69 -0.96
CA LEU A 70 1.29 9.00 -0.32
C LEU A 70 0.11 9.13 0.64
N LEU A 71 0.42 9.39 1.91
CA LEU A 71 -0.50 9.50 3.02
C LEU A 71 -0.55 10.95 3.52
N ARG A 72 -1.75 11.42 3.86
CA ARG A 72 -1.98 12.65 4.62
C ARG A 72 -3.12 12.43 5.62
N VAL A 73 -2.98 12.98 6.82
CA VAL A 73 -4.03 12.98 7.84
C VAL A 73 -4.42 14.42 8.14
N GLU A 74 -5.71 14.75 8.02
CA GLU A 74 -6.21 16.10 8.25
C GLU A 74 -7.69 16.06 8.64
N ASN A 75 -8.10 16.88 9.61
CA ASN A 75 -9.50 17.05 10.01
C ASN A 75 -10.22 15.70 10.27
N ARG A 76 -9.57 14.79 11.00
CA ARG A 76 -10.07 13.42 11.28
C ARG A 76 -10.40 12.61 10.02
N SER A 77 -9.77 12.95 8.91
CA SER A 77 -9.82 12.20 7.66
C SER A 77 -8.42 11.72 7.30
N VAL A 78 -8.32 10.51 6.76
CA VAL A 78 -7.11 10.01 6.12
C VAL A 78 -7.27 10.15 4.61
N PHE A 79 -6.22 10.61 3.95
CA PHE A 79 -6.12 10.72 2.50
C PHE A 79 -4.98 9.82 2.03
N LEU A 80 -5.28 8.89 1.13
CA LEU A 80 -4.31 8.01 0.49
C LEU A 80 -4.31 8.31 -1.01
N LYS A 81 -3.21 8.86 -1.51
CA LYS A 81 -2.97 9.01 -2.95
C LYS A 81 -2.27 7.75 -3.45
N ILE A 82 -2.96 7.06 -4.36
CA ILE A 82 -2.56 5.76 -4.87
C ILE A 82 -2.34 5.92 -6.38
N ASP A 83 -1.07 5.83 -6.78
CA ASP A 83 -0.67 6.03 -8.17
C ASP A 83 -1.11 4.85 -9.05
N GLU A 84 -1.41 5.18 -10.31
CA GLU A 84 -1.78 4.22 -11.37
C GLU A 84 -3.05 3.41 -11.12
N VAL A 85 -3.85 3.74 -10.11
CA VAL A 85 -5.15 3.10 -9.85
C VAL A 85 -6.27 3.91 -10.47
N SER A 86 -7.21 3.22 -11.09
CA SER A 86 -8.37 3.81 -11.78
C SER A 86 -9.68 3.61 -11.03
N SER A 87 -9.82 2.51 -10.29
CA SER A 87 -10.98 2.26 -9.43
C SER A 87 -10.54 1.71 -8.07
N LEU A 88 -11.27 2.12 -7.05
CA LEU A 88 -11.11 1.71 -5.66
C LEU A 88 -12.48 1.46 -5.07
N GLU A 89 -12.71 0.23 -4.61
CA GLU A 89 -13.97 -0.18 -4.00
C GLU A 89 -13.70 -0.82 -2.65
N LEU A 90 -14.42 -0.39 -1.62
CA LEU A 90 -14.33 -1.02 -0.31
C LEU A 90 -14.96 -2.41 -0.38
N SER A 91 -14.13 -3.44 -0.21
CA SER A 91 -14.52 -4.84 -0.33
C SER A 91 -14.58 -5.55 1.03
N GLY A 92 -14.31 -4.83 2.12
CA GLY A 92 -14.41 -5.39 3.46
C GLY A 92 -13.87 -4.46 4.54
N CYS A 93 -14.38 -4.64 5.75
CA CYS A 93 -13.90 -3.94 6.93
C CYS A 93 -13.98 -4.84 8.17
N SER A 94 -13.21 -4.49 9.19
CA SER A 94 -13.24 -5.14 10.50
C SER A 94 -12.73 -4.18 11.58
N LEU A 95 -13.23 -4.33 12.81
CA LEU A 95 -12.69 -3.66 13.98
C LEU A 95 -12.22 -4.74 14.96
N LEU A 96 -10.92 -4.86 15.13
CA LEU A 96 -10.31 -5.89 15.97
C LEU A 96 -9.20 -5.27 16.80
N ASN A 97 -9.18 -5.52 18.11
CA ASN A 97 -8.15 -5.02 19.03
C ASN A 97 -7.87 -3.53 18.86
N ASP A 98 -8.93 -2.71 18.81
CA ASP A 98 -8.85 -1.25 18.63
C ASP A 98 -8.19 -0.80 17.32
N THR A 99 -8.09 -1.69 16.33
CA THR A 99 -7.58 -1.41 14.99
C THR A 99 -8.71 -1.53 13.97
N LEU A 100 -8.91 -0.46 13.19
CA LEU A 100 -9.84 -0.45 12.06
C LEU A 100 -9.14 -0.98 10.81
N TYR A 101 -9.52 -2.17 10.38
CA TYR A 101 -9.05 -2.80 9.17
C TYR A 101 -10.00 -2.47 8.02
N LEU A 102 -9.46 -2.02 6.90
CA LEU A 102 -10.19 -1.73 5.67
C LEU A 102 -9.53 -2.46 4.51
N LYS A 103 -10.31 -3.09 3.66
CA LYS A 103 -9.85 -3.80 2.48
C LYS A 103 -10.50 -3.19 1.25
N PHE A 104 -9.67 -2.74 0.32
CA PHE A 104 -10.10 -2.17 -0.95
C PHE A 104 -9.62 -3.03 -2.11
N THR A 105 -10.53 -3.29 -3.03
CA THR A 105 -10.21 -3.84 -4.35
C THR A 105 -9.81 -2.69 -5.27
N CYS A 106 -8.68 -2.85 -5.94
CA CYS A 106 -8.02 -1.86 -6.79
C CYS A 106 -7.89 -2.42 -8.22
N SER A 107 -8.22 -1.59 -9.22
CA SER A 107 -7.97 -1.93 -10.62
C SER A 107 -7.28 -0.80 -11.38
N LYS A 108 -6.38 -1.17 -12.31
CA LYS A 108 -5.73 -0.24 -13.23
C LYS A 108 -6.47 -0.20 -14.54
N GLU A 109 -6.69 1.00 -15.07
CA GLU A 109 -7.23 1.14 -16.42
C GLU A 109 -6.13 0.81 -17.43
N LYS A 110 -6.44 -0.08 -18.37
CA LYS A 110 -5.52 -0.53 -19.41
C LYS A 110 -6.08 -0.10 -20.76
N ARG A 111 -5.28 0.62 -21.54
CA ARG A 111 -5.59 1.00 -22.91
C ARG A 111 -5.03 -0.03 -23.86
N ALA A 112 -5.89 -0.56 -24.73
CA ALA A 112 -5.47 -1.37 -25.86
C ALA A 112 -4.86 -0.47 -26.95
N ILE A 113 -3.65 -0.80 -27.39
CA ILE A 113 -2.98 -0.19 -28.53
C ILE A 113 -2.80 -1.28 -29.56
N SER A 114 -3.53 -1.17 -30.66
CA SER A 114 -3.39 -2.07 -31.81
C SER A 114 -2.35 -1.49 -32.76
N THR A 115 -1.42 -2.33 -33.21
CA THR A 115 -0.40 -1.97 -34.19
C THR A 115 -0.24 -3.08 -35.22
N SER A 116 0.10 -2.69 -36.44
CA SER A 116 0.29 -3.61 -37.56
C SER A 116 1.77 -3.97 -37.67
N LEU A 117 2.09 -5.25 -37.63
CA LEU A 117 3.45 -5.75 -37.86
C LEU A 117 3.86 -5.60 -39.34
N PRO A 118 5.17 -5.58 -39.66
CA PRO A 118 5.68 -5.47 -41.04
C PRO A 118 5.21 -6.56 -42.02
N GLY A 119 4.45 -7.57 -41.57
CA GLY A 119 3.83 -8.61 -42.39
C GLY A 119 2.30 -8.56 -42.46
N GLY A 120 1.67 -7.44 -42.10
CA GLY A 120 0.22 -7.26 -42.17
C GLY A 120 -0.59 -7.95 -41.06
N LYS A 121 0.08 -8.59 -40.09
CA LYS A 121 -0.56 -9.12 -38.89
C LYS A 121 -0.81 -8.00 -37.90
N GLU A 122 -2.01 -7.94 -37.35
CA GLU A 122 -2.33 -7.04 -36.24
C GLU A 122 -1.90 -7.67 -34.91
N THR A 123 -1.39 -6.85 -34.01
CA THR A 123 -1.16 -7.22 -32.61
C THR A 123 -1.70 -6.13 -31.69
N THR A 124 -2.16 -6.53 -30.52
CA THR A 124 -2.71 -5.61 -29.52
C THR A 124 -1.87 -5.70 -28.26
N ALA A 125 -1.31 -4.58 -27.84
CA ALA A 125 -0.66 -4.43 -26.55
C ALA A 125 -1.59 -3.72 -25.58
N TYR A 126 -1.57 -4.11 -24.31
CA TYR A 126 -2.31 -3.42 -23.26
C TYR A 126 -1.33 -2.63 -22.40
N MET A 127 -1.47 -1.31 -22.37
CA MET A 127 -0.63 -0.42 -21.57
C MET A 127 -1.47 0.26 -20.47
N PRO A 128 -0.96 0.40 -19.24
CA PRO A 128 -1.64 1.15 -18.20
C PRO A 128 -1.78 2.62 -18.59
N VAL A 129 -2.92 3.23 -18.26
CA VAL A 129 -3.13 4.66 -18.45
C VAL A 129 -2.34 5.41 -17.37
N LEU A 130 -1.19 5.97 -17.75
CA LEU A 130 -0.32 6.74 -16.86
C LEU A 130 -0.95 8.10 -16.51
N GLY A 131 -0.59 8.65 -15.35
CA GLY A 131 -1.01 9.99 -14.92
C GLY A 131 -2.40 10.06 -14.30
N ARG A 132 -3.06 8.93 -14.04
CA ARG A 132 -4.20 8.86 -13.11
C ARG A 132 -3.71 8.45 -11.74
N ALA A 133 -3.94 9.31 -10.75
CA ALA A 133 -3.87 8.96 -9.35
C ALA A 133 -5.25 9.22 -8.74
N VAL A 134 -5.74 8.25 -7.99
CA VAL A 134 -6.96 8.42 -7.20
C VAL A 134 -6.53 8.81 -5.79
N VAL A 135 -7.28 9.73 -5.19
CA VAL A 135 -7.17 9.97 -3.75
C VAL A 135 -8.36 9.37 -3.02
N LEU A 136 -8.06 8.37 -2.20
CA LEU A 136 -9.03 7.78 -1.29
C LEU A 136 -9.07 8.62 -0.01
N ARG A 137 -10.24 9.18 0.29
CA ARG A 137 -10.53 9.81 1.59
C ARG A 137 -11.26 8.82 2.48
N ILE A 138 -10.81 8.66 3.71
CA ILE A 138 -11.34 7.76 4.73
C ILE A 138 -11.69 8.58 5.96
N VAL A 139 -12.90 8.42 6.48
CA VAL A 139 -13.38 9.07 7.71
C VAL A 139 -13.86 7.97 8.66
N PRO A 140 -13.07 7.61 9.68
CA PRO A 140 -13.48 6.63 10.68
C PRO A 140 -14.69 7.12 11.47
N LYS A 141 -15.68 6.24 11.69
CA LYS A 141 -16.86 6.51 12.53
C LYS A 141 -16.75 5.89 13.92
N VAL A 142 -15.78 5.00 14.11
CA VAL A 142 -15.47 4.33 15.38
C VAL A 142 -14.19 4.87 15.98
N LYS A 143 -14.05 4.70 17.31
CA LYS A 143 -12.77 4.89 17.98
C LYS A 143 -11.88 3.70 17.68
N ALA A 144 -10.68 3.98 17.19
CA ALA A 144 -9.62 3.03 16.93
C ALA A 144 -8.29 3.75 17.20
N SER A 145 -7.28 3.07 17.71
CA SER A 145 -5.92 3.62 17.85
C SER A 145 -5.09 3.50 16.57
N ARG A 146 -5.56 2.69 15.61
CA ARG A 146 -4.87 2.45 14.34
C ARG A 146 -5.86 2.17 13.22
N ILE A 147 -5.46 2.54 12.01
CA ILE A 147 -6.16 2.17 10.77
C ILE A 147 -5.17 1.40 9.91
N VAL A 148 -5.59 0.25 9.41
CA VAL A 148 -4.82 -0.56 8.46
C VAL A 148 -5.63 -0.70 7.18
N VAL A 149 -5.08 -0.20 6.07
CA VAL A 149 -5.72 -0.25 4.76
C VAL A 149 -4.99 -1.25 3.88
N TYR A 150 -5.68 -2.30 3.47
CA TYR A 150 -5.20 -3.28 2.51
C TYR A 150 -5.70 -2.91 1.11
N LEU A 151 -4.77 -2.70 0.19
CA LEU A 151 -5.05 -2.54 -1.23
C LEU A 151 -4.76 -3.88 -1.92
N ARG A 152 -5.76 -4.42 -2.63
CA ARG A 152 -5.69 -5.75 -3.29
C ARG A 152 -6.17 -5.65 -4.74
N GLY A 153 -5.74 -6.56 -5.61
CA GLY A 153 -6.07 -6.55 -7.04
C GLY A 153 -4.84 -6.28 -7.89
N ASP A 154 -4.91 -5.30 -8.80
CA ASP A 154 -3.74 -4.90 -9.61
C ASP A 154 -2.66 -4.15 -8.77
N VAL A 155 -3.02 -3.70 -7.57
CA VAL A 155 -2.09 -3.22 -6.52
C VAL A 155 -2.21 -4.14 -5.32
N ASN A 156 -1.08 -4.50 -4.71
CA ASN A 156 -1.06 -5.40 -3.56
C ASN A 156 -0.12 -4.83 -2.47
N CYS A 157 -0.65 -3.96 -1.61
CA CYS A 157 0.11 -3.36 -0.52
C CYS A 157 -0.77 -3.12 0.73
N SER A 158 -0.14 -2.75 1.83
CA SER A 158 -0.82 -2.42 3.08
C SER A 158 -0.26 -1.14 3.66
N VAL A 159 -1.15 -0.27 4.13
CA VAL A 159 -0.82 1.03 4.70
C VAL A 159 -1.25 1.03 6.15
N LYS A 160 -0.30 1.23 7.06
CA LYS A 160 -0.55 1.30 8.50
C LYS A 160 -0.52 2.77 8.92
N ILE A 161 -1.60 3.24 9.51
CA ILE A 161 -1.80 4.64 9.90
C ILE A 161 -2.04 4.69 11.41
N PRO A 162 -1.16 5.32 12.21
CA PRO A 162 -1.48 5.61 13.60
C PRO A 162 -2.68 6.57 13.68
N TRP A 163 -3.61 6.32 14.60
CA TRP A 163 -4.86 7.08 14.73
C TRP A 163 -5.13 7.42 16.20
N GLU A 164 -5.48 8.67 16.50
CA GLU A 164 -5.77 9.14 17.87
C GLU A 164 -7.14 9.83 17.95
#